data_AF-A0A3S4EGP6-F1
#
_entry.id   AF-A0A3S4EGP6-F1
#
_cell.length_a   1.000
_cell.length_b   1.000
_cell.length_c   1.000
_cell.angle_alpha   90.00
_cell.angle_beta   90.00
_cell.angle_gamma   90.00
#
_symmetry.space_group_name_H-M   'P 1'
#
loop_
_entity.id
_entity.type
_entity.pdbx_description
1 polymer ?
#
loop_
_entity_poly.entity_id
_entity_poly.type
_entity_poly.pdbx_seq_one_letter_code
_entity_poly.pdbx_strand_id
1 'polypeptide(L)'
;MPTSDNPPFPGTLRLFSLVVIIVLTVGAGLFFAPVLVKPRWPWAVTPFNARFLGGFYTAEMVVMAALLFWNRWSPGRLVLVMALIFTVIVSVTSFINLGYFNFGRKAPWLWFLVYLGSVAVSGLFLWRARARPSAKGVTLRPAWRGYMPVESAVLGLYGVGLLLFPLTFGSFWPWPVDGFHAQVYSAIFLAGAGGIYVVWRSARREELLVLGLAQLLVGLLAIVGLVITDAAVHRIDWAAIGTLCWLALFAWIGISGVFKLFAATRYFSSQSAS
;
A
#
# COMPACT_ATOMS: atom_id res chain seq x y z
N MET A 1 18.01 -4.66 32.50
CA MET A 1 18.58 -4.73 31.13
C MET A 1 18.14 -3.50 30.35
N PRO A 2 18.98 -2.88 29.51
CA PRO A 2 18.54 -1.83 28.61
C PRO A 2 17.57 -2.41 27.57
N THR A 3 16.34 -1.91 27.49
CA THR A 3 15.42 -2.24 26.40
C THR A 3 15.94 -1.60 25.12
N SER A 4 16.23 -2.40 24.08
CA SER A 4 16.70 -1.88 22.80
C SER A 4 15.68 -0.91 22.19
N ASP A 5 16.13 0.27 21.74
CA ASP A 5 15.29 1.33 21.16
C ASP A 5 14.31 0.82 20.07
N ASN A 6 14.69 -0.21 19.30
CA ASN A 6 13.84 -0.90 18.32
C ASN A 6 13.71 -2.41 18.63
N PRO A 7 12.74 -2.84 19.47
CA PRO A 7 12.62 -4.23 19.91
C PRO A 7 12.09 -5.17 18.81
N PRO A 8 12.15 -6.51 19.00
CA PRO A 8 11.65 -7.48 18.04
C PRO A 8 10.15 -7.32 17.71
N PHE A 9 9.74 -7.77 16.52
CA PHE A 9 8.33 -7.76 16.13
C PHE A 9 7.57 -8.85 16.92
N PRO A 10 6.46 -8.52 17.64
CA PRO A 10 5.81 -9.47 18.54
C PRO A 10 5.39 -10.79 17.87
N GLY A 11 5.60 -11.93 18.53
CA GLY A 11 5.34 -13.25 17.94
C GLY A 11 3.91 -13.46 17.44
N THR A 12 2.93 -12.92 18.14
CA THR A 12 1.51 -12.90 17.72
C THR A 12 1.27 -12.06 16.46
N LEU A 13 1.98 -10.94 16.30
CA LEU A 13 1.96 -10.16 15.06
C LEU A 13 2.73 -10.84 13.93
N ARG A 14 3.82 -11.57 14.21
CA ARG A 14 4.51 -12.39 13.20
C ARG A 14 3.59 -13.48 12.65
N LEU A 15 2.83 -14.16 13.52
CA LEU A 15 1.81 -15.13 13.10
C LEU A 15 0.69 -14.47 12.27
N PHE A 16 0.19 -13.31 12.69
CA PHE A 16 -0.79 -12.55 11.90
C PHE A 16 -0.23 -12.15 10.51
N SER A 17 0.99 -11.60 10.43
CA SER A 17 1.63 -11.25 9.15
C SER A 17 1.87 -12.47 8.24
N LEU A 18 2.13 -13.66 8.80
CA LEU A 18 2.18 -14.90 8.01
C LEU A 18 0.81 -15.25 7.40
N VAL A 19 -0.27 -15.15 8.18
CA VAL A 19 -1.64 -15.35 7.67
C VAL A 19 -1.99 -14.31 6.60
N VAL A 20 -1.60 -13.04 6.80
CA VAL A 20 -1.77 -11.97 5.82
C VAL A 20 -1.01 -12.27 4.53
N ILE A 21 0.24 -12.76 4.57
CA ILE A 21 0.99 -13.15 3.36
C ILE A 21 0.29 -14.29 2.60
N ILE A 22 -0.29 -15.28 3.29
CA ILE A 22 -1.07 -16.36 2.66
C ILE A 22 -2.30 -15.79 1.94
N VAL A 23 -3.01 -14.83 2.53
CA VAL A 23 -4.15 -14.16 1.89
C VAL A 23 -3.71 -13.27 0.72
N LEU A 24 -2.63 -12.49 0.89
CA LEU A 24 -2.04 -11.65 -0.14
C LEU A 24 -1.52 -12.45 -1.34
N THR A 25 -1.18 -13.73 -1.17
CA THR A 25 -0.84 -14.64 -2.28
C THR A 25 -2.02 -14.80 -3.24
N VAL A 26 -3.27 -14.84 -2.72
CA VAL A 26 -4.49 -14.85 -3.56
C VAL A 26 -4.65 -13.51 -4.29
N GLY A 27 -4.39 -12.39 -3.61
CA GLY A 27 -4.41 -11.05 -4.20
C GLY A 27 -3.37 -10.86 -5.31
N ALA A 28 -2.12 -11.24 -5.05
CA ALA A 28 -1.03 -11.28 -6.04
C ALA A 28 -1.34 -12.18 -7.24
N GLY A 29 -2.14 -13.24 -7.03
CA GLY A 29 -2.67 -14.07 -8.10
C GLY A 29 -3.53 -13.32 -9.14
N LEU A 30 -4.11 -12.15 -8.81
CA LEU A 30 -4.72 -11.27 -9.82
C LEU A 30 -3.69 -10.64 -10.79
N PHE A 31 -2.43 -10.47 -10.34
CA PHE A 31 -1.34 -9.98 -11.18
C PHE A 31 -0.78 -11.12 -12.04
N PHE A 32 -0.39 -12.24 -11.42
CA PHE A 32 0.34 -13.31 -12.11
C PHE A 32 -0.57 -14.31 -12.85
N ALA A 33 -1.76 -14.60 -12.31
CA ALA A 33 -2.69 -15.60 -12.86
C ALA A 33 -4.16 -15.12 -12.88
N PRO A 34 -4.47 -13.94 -13.48
CA PRO A 34 -5.82 -13.34 -13.45
C PRO A 34 -6.92 -14.27 -13.96
N VAL A 35 -6.63 -15.16 -14.92
CA VAL A 35 -7.60 -16.15 -15.44
C VAL A 35 -8.07 -17.12 -14.35
N LEU A 36 -7.20 -17.49 -13.40
CA LEU A 36 -7.55 -18.39 -12.30
C LEU A 36 -8.23 -17.65 -11.14
N VAL A 37 -7.81 -16.42 -10.84
CA VAL A 37 -8.26 -15.70 -9.65
C VAL A 37 -9.51 -14.84 -9.89
N LYS A 38 -9.64 -14.15 -11.04
CA LYS A 38 -10.80 -13.28 -11.32
C LYS A 38 -12.16 -13.99 -11.18
N PRO A 39 -12.36 -15.24 -11.66
CA PRO A 39 -13.63 -15.94 -11.46
C PRO A 39 -13.94 -16.24 -9.98
N ARG A 40 -12.90 -16.32 -9.13
CA ARG A 40 -12.98 -16.63 -7.70
C ARG A 40 -13.06 -15.38 -6.81
N TRP A 41 -12.86 -14.19 -7.38
CA TRP A 41 -12.89 -12.91 -6.67
C TRP A 41 -14.30 -12.58 -6.12
N PRO A 42 -14.45 -11.77 -5.05
CA PRO A 42 -15.75 -11.51 -4.43
C PRO A 42 -16.73 -10.67 -5.29
N TRP A 43 -16.20 -9.86 -6.21
CA TRP A 43 -16.94 -9.04 -7.19
C TRP A 43 -16.33 -9.17 -8.59
N ALA A 44 -17.00 -8.60 -9.61
CA ALA A 44 -16.52 -8.64 -11.00
C ALA A 44 -15.38 -7.63 -11.27
N VAL A 45 -14.28 -8.09 -11.86
CA VAL A 45 -13.07 -7.28 -12.09
C VAL A 45 -12.69 -7.26 -13.58
N THR A 46 -12.34 -6.09 -14.12
CA THR A 46 -11.79 -5.96 -15.49
C THR A 46 -10.33 -6.47 -15.56
N PRO A 47 -9.75 -6.70 -16.76
CA PRO A 47 -8.34 -7.13 -16.86
C PRO A 47 -7.37 -6.14 -16.20
N PHE A 48 -7.51 -4.83 -16.48
CA PHE A 48 -6.66 -3.80 -15.90
C PHE A 48 -6.87 -3.65 -14.39
N ASN A 49 -8.13 -3.63 -13.92
CA ASN A 49 -8.44 -3.57 -12.47
C ASN A 49 -7.82 -4.75 -11.71
N ALA A 50 -7.80 -5.95 -12.30
CA ALA A 50 -7.20 -7.14 -11.69
C ALA A 50 -5.68 -7.00 -11.58
N ARG A 51 -5.00 -6.61 -12.67
CA ARG A 51 -3.54 -6.42 -12.67
C ARG A 51 -3.12 -5.27 -11.78
N PHE A 52 -3.82 -4.14 -11.78
CA PHE A 52 -3.53 -3.03 -10.88
C PHE A 52 -3.65 -3.43 -9.39
N LEU A 53 -4.78 -4.04 -9.01
CA LEU A 53 -5.05 -4.47 -7.63
C LEU A 53 -4.09 -5.58 -7.18
N GLY A 54 -3.80 -6.55 -8.05
CA GLY A 54 -2.83 -7.61 -7.78
C GLY A 54 -1.39 -7.09 -7.64
N GLY A 55 -1.04 -6.04 -8.38
CA GLY A 55 0.25 -5.34 -8.23
C GLY A 55 0.40 -4.71 -6.85
N PHE A 56 -0.65 -4.04 -6.35
CA PHE A 56 -0.68 -3.50 -4.99
C PHE A 56 -0.54 -4.61 -3.92
N TYR A 57 -1.31 -5.70 -4.00
CA TYR A 57 -1.17 -6.81 -3.05
C TYR A 57 0.20 -7.49 -3.12
N THR A 58 0.83 -7.55 -4.30
CA THR A 58 2.20 -8.07 -4.45
C THR A 58 3.22 -7.15 -3.76
N ALA A 59 3.05 -5.83 -3.87
CA ALA A 59 3.87 -4.86 -3.15
C ALA A 59 3.73 -5.00 -1.62
N GLU A 60 2.49 -5.14 -1.12
CA GLU A 60 2.22 -5.38 0.30
C GLU A 60 2.83 -6.71 0.77
N MET A 61 2.72 -7.77 -0.02
CA MET A 61 3.25 -9.10 0.31
C MET A 61 4.78 -9.09 0.48
N VAL A 62 5.50 -8.39 -0.41
CA VAL A 62 6.96 -8.25 -0.31
C VAL A 62 7.34 -7.38 0.90
N VAL A 63 6.58 -6.33 1.21
CA VAL A 63 6.76 -5.52 2.41
C VAL A 63 6.54 -6.34 3.68
N MET A 64 5.47 -7.14 3.76
CA MET A 64 5.21 -8.04 4.89
C MET A 64 6.30 -9.11 5.05
N ALA A 65 6.83 -9.66 3.95
CA ALA A 65 7.96 -10.58 3.99
C ALA A 65 9.23 -9.88 4.54
N ALA A 66 9.53 -8.66 4.10
CA ALA A 66 10.64 -7.86 4.62
C ALA A 66 10.49 -7.55 6.12
N LEU A 67 9.27 -7.29 6.62
CA LEU A 67 9.00 -7.15 8.06
C LEU A 67 9.35 -8.41 8.85
N LEU A 68 8.93 -9.58 8.37
CA LEU A 68 9.19 -10.85 9.04
C LEU A 68 10.68 -11.20 9.05
N PHE A 69 11.41 -10.84 8.00
CA PHE A 69 12.86 -11.00 7.89
C PHE A 69 13.63 -10.04 8.81
N TRP A 70 13.33 -8.73 8.78
CA TRP A 70 13.98 -7.75 9.66
C TRP A 70 13.58 -7.89 11.13
N ASN A 71 12.37 -8.39 11.41
CA ASN A 71 11.85 -8.68 12.75
C ASN A 71 12.00 -7.50 13.73
N ARG A 72 11.60 -6.29 13.31
CA ARG A 72 11.67 -5.06 14.13
C ARG A 72 10.29 -4.42 14.31
N TRP A 73 10.05 -3.92 15.53
CA TRP A 73 8.81 -3.22 15.88
C TRP A 73 8.61 -1.95 15.04
N SER A 74 9.66 -1.16 14.83
CA SER A 74 9.52 0.14 14.14
C SER A 74 8.95 0.04 12.71
N PRO A 75 9.54 -0.71 11.76
CA PRO A 75 8.94 -0.85 10.43
C PRO A 75 7.56 -1.52 10.49
N GLY A 76 7.35 -2.47 11.42
CA GLY A 76 6.05 -3.10 11.64
C GLY A 76 4.96 -2.11 12.06
N ARG A 77 5.29 -1.13 12.93
CA ARG A 77 4.39 -0.04 13.33
C ARG A 77 3.92 0.79 12.13
N LEU A 78 4.84 1.14 11.22
CA LEU A 78 4.50 1.89 10.01
C LEU A 78 3.47 1.12 9.17
N VAL A 79 3.75 -0.15 8.88
CA VAL A 79 2.86 -0.99 8.06
C VAL A 79 1.52 -1.22 8.75
N LEU A 80 1.47 -1.38 10.08
CA LEU A 80 0.20 -1.47 10.81
C LEU A 80 -0.65 -0.20 10.68
N VAL A 81 -0.04 0.99 10.60
CA VAL A 81 -0.80 2.23 10.32
C VAL A 81 -1.30 2.26 8.88
N MET A 82 -0.45 1.94 7.91
CA MET A 82 -0.82 1.89 6.49
C MET A 82 -1.93 0.85 6.23
N ALA A 83 -1.80 -0.35 6.80
CA ALA A 83 -2.77 -1.42 6.73
C ALA A 83 -4.08 -1.06 7.45
N LEU A 84 -4.04 -0.38 8.60
CA LEU A 84 -5.27 0.09 9.26
C LEU A 84 -6.01 1.11 8.40
N ILE A 85 -5.32 2.09 7.82
CA ILE A 85 -5.93 3.08 6.92
C ILE A 85 -6.54 2.37 5.70
N PHE A 86 -5.77 1.51 5.03
CA PHE A 86 -6.22 0.76 3.87
C PHE A 86 -7.44 -0.11 4.18
N THR A 87 -7.37 -0.92 5.23
CA THR A 87 -8.43 -1.89 5.56
C THR A 87 -9.69 -1.23 6.12
N VAL A 88 -9.60 -0.09 6.82
CA VAL A 88 -10.79 0.68 7.22
C VAL A 88 -11.51 1.24 6.00
N ILE A 89 -10.79 1.90 5.08
CA ILE A 89 -11.40 2.50 3.89
C ILE A 89 -12.06 1.41 3.04
N VAL A 90 -11.33 0.34 2.71
CA VAL A 90 -11.88 -0.76 1.89
C VAL A 90 -13.04 -1.47 2.59
N SER A 91 -13.04 -1.61 3.93
CA SER A 91 -14.20 -2.14 4.67
C SER A 91 -15.44 -1.26 4.52
N VAL A 92 -15.30 0.05 4.74
CA VAL A 92 -16.40 1.03 4.63
C VAL A 92 -16.92 1.10 3.20
N THR A 93 -16.04 1.21 2.21
CA THR A 93 -16.42 1.18 0.79
C THR A 93 -17.12 -0.14 0.41
N SER A 94 -16.69 -1.28 0.94
CA SER A 94 -17.37 -2.57 0.71
C SER A 94 -18.77 -2.62 1.33
N PHE A 95 -18.96 -2.05 2.53
CA PHE A 95 -20.27 -1.96 3.18
C PHE A 95 -21.23 -0.97 2.51
N ILE A 96 -20.72 0.12 1.93
CA ILE A 96 -21.53 1.06 1.13
C ILE A 96 -21.96 0.42 -0.20
N ASN A 97 -21.08 -0.37 -0.81
CA ASN A 97 -21.27 -0.95 -2.15
C ASN A 97 -21.61 -2.45 -2.13
N LEU A 98 -22.42 -2.91 -1.17
CA LEU A 98 -22.79 -4.34 -1.01
C LEU A 98 -23.35 -4.99 -2.28
N GLY A 99 -24.00 -4.22 -3.16
CA GLY A 99 -24.53 -4.70 -4.45
C GLY A 99 -23.49 -5.26 -5.43
N TYR A 100 -22.19 -4.99 -5.25
CA TYR A 100 -21.12 -5.59 -6.04
C TYR A 100 -20.81 -7.04 -5.64
N PHE A 101 -21.29 -7.51 -4.48
CA PHE A 101 -20.90 -8.78 -3.86
C PHE A 101 -22.00 -9.84 -3.95
N ASN A 102 -21.69 -10.99 -4.57
CA ASN A 102 -22.62 -12.13 -4.60
C ASN A 102 -22.47 -12.99 -3.33
N PHE A 103 -23.25 -12.68 -2.30
CA PHE A 103 -23.24 -13.38 -0.99
C PHE A 103 -23.73 -14.83 -1.02
N GLY A 104 -24.28 -15.32 -2.14
CA GLY A 104 -24.47 -16.76 -2.38
C GLY A 104 -23.15 -17.53 -2.54
N ARG A 105 -22.01 -16.82 -2.62
CA ARG A 105 -20.66 -17.38 -2.73
C ARG A 105 -19.88 -17.16 -1.43
N LYS A 106 -18.93 -18.05 -1.12
CA LYS A 106 -18.04 -17.92 0.05
C LYS A 106 -17.05 -16.74 -0.02
N ALA A 107 -16.80 -16.19 -1.21
CA ALA A 107 -15.75 -15.18 -1.43
C ALA A 107 -16.04 -13.81 -0.75
N PRO A 108 -17.25 -13.21 -0.84
CA PRO A 108 -17.60 -12.03 -0.04
C PRO A 108 -17.48 -12.24 1.47
N TRP A 109 -17.95 -13.37 2.01
CA TRP A 109 -17.86 -13.65 3.44
C TRP A 109 -16.41 -13.71 3.93
N LEU A 110 -15.52 -14.35 3.15
CA LEU A 110 -14.08 -14.35 3.42
C LEU A 110 -13.44 -12.95 3.29
N TRP A 111 -13.88 -12.15 2.31
CA TRP A 111 -13.42 -10.78 2.13
C TRP A 111 -13.71 -9.89 3.35
N PHE A 112 -14.97 -9.84 3.81
CA PHE A 112 -15.33 -9.08 5.00
C PHE A 112 -14.62 -9.62 6.26
N LEU A 113 -14.49 -10.94 6.41
CA LEU A 113 -13.75 -11.55 7.53
C LEU A 113 -12.27 -11.11 7.56
N VAL A 114 -11.58 -11.17 6.42
CA VAL A 114 -10.18 -10.75 6.27
C VAL A 114 -10.01 -9.26 6.59
N TYR A 115 -10.85 -8.40 6.00
CA TYR A 115 -10.70 -6.95 6.12
C TYR A 115 -11.05 -6.46 7.53
N LEU A 116 -12.18 -6.89 8.09
CA LEU A 116 -12.60 -6.50 9.44
C LEU A 116 -11.68 -7.10 10.52
N GLY A 117 -11.22 -8.33 10.32
CA GLY A 117 -10.17 -8.93 11.16
C GLY A 117 -8.88 -8.12 11.13
N SER A 118 -8.47 -7.65 9.96
CA SER A 118 -7.26 -6.83 9.79
C SER A 118 -7.38 -5.44 10.41
N VAL A 119 -8.56 -4.80 10.32
CA VAL A 119 -8.89 -3.57 11.06
C VAL A 119 -8.77 -3.80 12.58
N ALA A 120 -9.44 -4.84 13.10
CA ALA A 120 -9.47 -5.14 14.52
C ALA A 120 -8.07 -5.45 15.09
N VAL A 121 -7.29 -6.30 14.40
CA VAL A 121 -5.93 -6.65 14.82
C VAL A 121 -5.00 -5.45 14.75
N SER A 122 -5.00 -4.70 13.64
CA SER A 122 -4.11 -3.54 13.47
C SER A 122 -4.42 -2.43 14.47
N GLY A 123 -5.70 -2.12 14.65
CA GLY A 123 -6.17 -1.16 15.65
C GLY A 123 -5.80 -1.58 17.08
N LEU A 124 -6.03 -2.84 17.45
CA LEU A 124 -5.70 -3.36 18.78
C LEU A 124 -4.20 -3.32 19.08
N PHE A 125 -3.34 -3.68 18.14
CA PHE A 125 -1.89 -3.65 18.35
C PHE A 125 -1.34 -2.23 18.37
N LEU A 126 -1.84 -1.30 17.55
CA LEU A 126 -1.47 0.12 17.63
C LEU A 126 -1.95 0.74 18.94
N TRP A 127 -3.17 0.45 19.39
CA TRP A 127 -3.70 0.91 20.68
C TRP A 127 -2.88 0.36 21.87
N ARG A 128 -2.56 -0.94 21.89
CA ARG A 128 -1.70 -1.55 22.92
C ARG A 128 -0.27 -0.99 22.89
N ALA A 129 0.23 -0.58 21.74
CA ALA A 129 1.58 -0.04 21.58
C ALA A 129 1.69 1.49 21.75
N ARG A 130 0.58 2.23 21.93
CA ARG A 130 0.55 3.70 21.99
C ARG A 130 1.46 4.32 23.05
N ALA A 131 1.72 3.59 24.14
CA ALA A 131 2.56 4.00 25.26
C ALA A 131 4.03 3.50 25.16
N ARG A 132 4.41 2.80 24.09
CA ARG A 132 5.79 2.33 23.91
C ARG A 132 6.69 3.48 23.48
N PRO A 133 7.88 3.64 24.08
CA PRO A 133 8.88 4.59 23.59
C PRO A 133 9.15 4.42 22.09
N SER A 134 9.35 5.54 21.42
CA SER A 134 9.73 5.57 20.01
C SER A 134 11.23 5.30 19.88
N ALA A 135 11.61 4.39 18.96
CA ALA A 135 12.98 4.28 18.52
C ALA A 135 13.50 5.65 18.04
N LYS A 136 14.76 5.97 18.34
CA LYS A 136 15.38 7.26 18.00
C LYS A 136 15.29 7.52 16.50
N GLY A 137 14.76 8.70 16.15
CA GLY A 137 14.65 9.15 14.77
C GLY A 137 16.00 9.59 14.20
N VAL A 138 16.13 9.53 12.88
CA VAL A 138 17.26 10.09 12.13
C VAL A 138 16.93 11.53 11.74
N THR A 139 17.94 12.40 11.66
CA THR A 139 17.75 13.76 11.14
C THR A 139 17.54 13.73 9.62
N LEU A 140 16.28 13.88 9.18
CA LEU A 140 15.95 14.12 7.77
C LEU A 140 16.68 15.37 7.26
N ARG A 141 17.34 15.26 6.11
CA ARG A 141 17.90 16.40 5.39
C ARG A 141 16.80 17.44 5.08
N PRO A 142 17.10 18.76 5.03
CA PRO A 142 16.09 19.79 4.81
C PRO A 142 15.18 19.55 3.59
N ALA A 143 15.74 19.10 2.47
CA ALA A 143 14.97 18.74 1.28
C ALA A 143 13.88 17.68 1.55
N TRP A 144 14.17 16.63 2.33
CA TRP A 144 13.18 15.62 2.71
C TRP A 144 12.13 16.16 3.70
N ARG A 145 12.50 17.08 4.58
CA ARG A 145 11.55 17.76 5.49
C ARG A 145 10.53 18.61 4.74
N GLY A 146 10.92 19.21 3.61
CA GLY A 146 10.01 19.97 2.73
C GLY A 146 9.22 19.09 1.74
N TYR A 147 9.86 18.08 1.15
CA TYR A 147 9.22 17.23 0.13
C TYR A 147 8.16 16.27 0.71
N MET A 148 8.43 15.59 1.83
CA MET A 148 7.50 14.58 2.36
C MET A 148 6.10 15.12 2.72
N PRO A 149 5.93 16.33 3.30
CA PRO A 149 4.61 16.93 3.48
C PRO A 149 3.87 17.18 2.16
N VAL A 150 4.57 17.65 1.12
CA VAL A 150 3.98 17.89 -0.21
C VAL A 150 3.55 16.57 -0.85
N GLU A 151 4.41 15.55 -0.81
CA GLU A 151 4.10 14.20 -1.29
C GLU A 151 2.89 13.60 -0.56
N SER A 152 2.87 13.70 0.77
CA SER A 152 1.74 13.27 1.61
C SER A 152 0.47 14.05 1.33
N ALA A 153 0.55 15.34 1.03
CA ALA A 153 -0.60 16.18 0.71
C ALA A 153 -1.16 15.84 -0.68
N VAL A 154 -0.31 15.67 -1.69
CA VAL A 154 -0.72 15.28 -3.05
C VAL A 154 -1.40 13.92 -3.06
N LEU A 155 -0.78 12.89 -2.46
CA LEU A 155 -1.39 11.56 -2.37
C LEU A 155 -2.63 11.54 -1.47
N GLY A 156 -2.65 12.33 -0.40
CA GLY A 156 -3.79 12.46 0.50
C GLY A 156 -5.00 13.10 -0.18
N LEU A 157 -4.81 14.25 -0.83
CA LEU A 157 -5.85 14.96 -1.59
C LEU A 157 -6.34 14.13 -2.78
N TYR A 158 -5.43 13.46 -3.51
CA TYR A 158 -5.83 12.58 -4.61
C TYR A 158 -6.65 11.38 -4.12
N GLY A 159 -6.27 10.79 -2.99
CA GLY A 159 -7.04 9.73 -2.34
C GLY A 159 -8.42 10.20 -1.85
N VAL A 160 -8.52 11.34 -1.17
CA VAL A 160 -9.82 11.92 -0.78
C VAL A 160 -10.69 12.19 -2.02
N GLY A 161 -10.08 12.69 -3.10
CA GLY A 161 -10.75 12.90 -4.39
C GLY A 161 -11.32 11.60 -4.98
N LEU A 162 -10.55 10.51 -5.01
CA LEU A 162 -11.03 9.19 -5.44
C LEU A 162 -12.12 8.60 -4.51
N LEU A 163 -12.12 8.94 -3.22
CA LEU A 163 -13.10 8.43 -2.26
C LEU A 163 -14.45 9.17 -2.36
N LEU A 164 -14.43 10.50 -2.50
CA LEU A 164 -15.62 11.36 -2.48
C LEU A 164 -16.15 11.70 -3.87
N PHE A 165 -15.27 11.82 -4.87
CA PHE A 165 -15.59 12.21 -6.24
C PHE A 165 -14.99 11.21 -7.26
N PRO A 166 -15.27 9.90 -7.11
CA PRO A 166 -14.54 8.82 -7.79
C PRO A 166 -14.48 8.96 -9.31
N LEU A 167 -15.59 9.34 -9.96
CA LEU A 167 -15.65 9.48 -11.42
C LEU A 167 -14.77 10.64 -11.92
N THR A 168 -14.68 11.73 -11.17
CA THR A 168 -13.85 12.90 -11.51
C THR A 168 -12.37 12.57 -11.36
N PHE A 169 -11.96 11.98 -10.23
CA PHE A 169 -10.54 11.69 -9.96
C PHE A 169 -10.04 10.40 -10.63
N GLY A 170 -10.94 9.51 -11.05
CA GLY A 170 -10.66 8.37 -11.91
C GLY A 170 -10.64 8.70 -13.41
N SER A 171 -11.17 9.85 -13.83
CA SER A 171 -11.40 10.18 -15.26
C SER A 171 -10.16 10.14 -16.16
N PHE A 172 -8.96 10.40 -15.61
CA PHE A 172 -7.71 10.38 -16.38
C PHE A 172 -7.03 9.00 -16.43
N TRP A 173 -7.60 7.97 -15.81
CA TRP A 173 -6.98 6.63 -15.83
C TRP A 173 -6.95 6.09 -17.27
N PRO A 174 -5.92 5.33 -17.67
CA PRO A 174 -5.78 4.79 -19.03
C PRO A 174 -6.94 3.85 -19.44
N TRP A 175 -7.71 3.36 -18.47
CA TRP A 175 -8.86 2.50 -18.67
C TRP A 175 -10.05 2.96 -17.79
N PRO A 176 -11.31 2.65 -18.16
CA PRO A 176 -12.47 3.02 -17.35
C PRO A 176 -12.47 2.37 -15.96
N VAL A 177 -12.66 3.20 -14.92
CA VAL A 177 -12.80 2.77 -13.52
C VAL A 177 -14.18 3.22 -13.02
N ASP A 178 -14.98 2.29 -12.50
CA ASP A 178 -16.27 2.60 -11.88
C ASP A 178 -16.13 3.21 -10.48
N GLY A 179 -17.24 3.74 -9.95
CA GLY A 179 -17.28 4.42 -8.66
C GLY A 179 -16.75 3.57 -7.50
N PHE A 180 -17.07 2.28 -7.47
CA PHE A 180 -16.66 1.37 -6.41
C PHE A 180 -15.16 1.06 -6.47
N HIS A 181 -14.63 0.72 -7.66
CA HIS A 181 -13.21 0.47 -7.84
C HIS A 181 -12.36 1.71 -7.52
N ALA A 182 -12.78 2.90 -7.96
CA ALA A 182 -12.10 4.16 -7.62
C ALA A 182 -12.09 4.42 -6.10
N GLN A 183 -13.21 4.19 -5.41
CA GLN A 183 -13.27 4.28 -3.95
C GLN A 183 -12.38 3.24 -3.25
N VAL A 184 -12.32 1.99 -3.73
CA VAL A 184 -11.40 0.96 -3.20
C VAL A 184 -9.94 1.36 -3.44
N TYR A 185 -9.61 1.92 -4.60
CA TYR A 185 -8.25 2.36 -4.94
C TYR A 185 -7.82 3.64 -4.19
N SER A 186 -8.75 4.48 -3.73
CA SER A 186 -8.45 5.62 -2.85
C SER A 186 -7.61 5.22 -1.62
N ALA A 187 -7.87 4.02 -1.10
CA ALA A 187 -7.21 3.46 0.07
C ALA A 187 -5.69 3.29 -0.12
N ILE A 188 -5.23 3.05 -1.35
CA ILE A 188 -3.81 2.93 -1.71
C ILE A 188 -3.10 4.27 -1.47
N PHE A 189 -3.67 5.35 -2.00
CA PHE A 189 -3.11 6.69 -1.91
C PHE A 189 -3.21 7.26 -0.49
N LEU A 190 -4.31 7.00 0.22
CA LEU A 190 -4.51 7.40 1.61
C LEU A 190 -3.59 6.64 2.59
N ALA A 191 -3.38 5.34 2.38
CA ALA A 191 -2.39 4.58 3.15
C ALA A 191 -0.96 5.04 2.86
N GLY A 192 -0.64 5.35 1.59
CA GLY A 192 0.64 5.95 1.19
C GLY A 192 0.90 7.28 1.89
N ALA A 193 -0.06 8.21 1.84
CA ALA A 193 0.00 9.50 2.52
C ALA A 193 0.17 9.34 4.05
N GLY A 194 -0.65 8.49 4.69
CA GLY A 194 -0.51 8.20 6.12
C GLY A 194 0.86 7.63 6.49
N GLY A 195 1.41 6.75 5.64
CA GLY A 195 2.77 6.23 5.80
C GLY A 195 3.84 7.32 5.71
N ILE A 196 3.78 8.18 4.69
CA ILE A 196 4.71 9.32 4.53
C ILE A 196 4.62 10.27 5.73
N TYR A 197 3.41 10.60 6.20
CA TYR A 197 3.23 11.47 7.37
C TYR A 197 3.82 10.88 8.66
N VAL A 198 3.69 9.57 8.87
CA VAL A 198 4.32 8.86 10.01
C VAL A 198 5.85 8.90 9.90
N VAL A 199 6.41 8.65 8.72
CA VAL A 199 7.86 8.71 8.48
C VAL A 199 8.38 10.14 8.59
N TRP A 200 7.65 11.15 8.12
CA TRP A 200 8.05 12.56 8.25
C TRP A 200 8.13 13.00 9.71
N ARG A 201 7.18 12.59 10.56
CA ARG A 201 7.17 12.95 12.00
C ARG A 201 8.18 12.21 12.87
N SER A 202 8.66 11.02 12.47
CA SER A 202 9.54 10.18 13.32
C SER A 202 10.83 9.68 12.68
N ALA A 203 10.95 9.78 11.35
CA ALA A 203 12.20 9.77 10.57
C ALA A 203 13.13 8.57 10.80
N ARG A 204 12.59 7.36 11.01
CA ARG A 204 13.39 6.18 11.36
C ARG A 204 13.91 5.45 10.12
N ARG A 205 15.14 4.94 10.21
CA ARG A 205 15.89 4.32 9.09
C ARG A 205 15.14 3.15 8.45
N GLU A 206 14.57 2.27 9.26
CA GLU A 206 13.85 1.07 8.83
C GLU A 206 12.43 1.38 8.32
N GLU A 207 11.78 2.41 8.87
CA GLU A 207 10.49 2.89 8.37
C GLU A 207 10.66 3.56 6.99
N LEU A 208 11.78 4.29 6.79
CA LEU A 208 12.15 4.86 5.49
C LEU A 208 12.48 3.78 4.44
N LEU A 209 13.13 2.67 4.84
CA LEU A 209 13.34 1.50 3.98
C LEU A 209 12.01 0.88 3.53
N VAL A 210 11.10 0.59 4.47
CA VAL A 210 9.78 0.02 4.15
C VAL A 210 8.99 0.93 3.23
N LEU A 211 8.89 2.23 3.56
CA LEU A 211 8.14 3.18 2.75
C LEU A 211 8.71 3.30 1.34
N GLY A 212 10.05 3.33 1.23
CA GLY A 212 10.73 3.36 -0.06
C GLY A 212 10.47 2.11 -0.91
N LEU A 213 10.54 0.92 -0.28
CA LEU A 213 10.23 -0.36 -0.94
C LEU A 213 8.77 -0.44 -1.37
N ALA A 214 7.84 -0.03 -0.52
CA ALA A 214 6.41 -0.01 -0.81
C ALA A 214 6.10 0.88 -2.02
N GLN A 215 6.61 2.12 -2.04
CA GLN A 215 6.38 3.05 -3.14
C GLN A 215 7.06 2.62 -4.44
N LEU A 216 8.29 2.10 -4.38
CA LEU A 216 8.96 1.50 -5.55
C LEU A 216 8.10 0.39 -6.17
N LEU A 217 7.64 -0.57 -5.36
CA LEU A 217 6.87 -1.70 -5.86
C LEU A 217 5.47 -1.29 -6.35
N VAL A 218 4.79 -0.36 -5.69
CA VAL A 218 3.50 0.17 -6.17
C VAL A 218 3.65 0.92 -7.50
N GLY A 219 4.66 1.79 -7.62
CA GLY A 219 4.95 2.50 -8.88
C GLY A 219 5.29 1.56 -10.03
N LEU A 220 6.22 0.63 -9.79
CA LEU A 220 6.68 -0.34 -10.79
C LEU A 220 5.57 -1.31 -11.21
N LEU A 221 4.87 -1.95 -10.26
CA LEU A 221 3.87 -2.97 -10.56
C LEU A 221 2.58 -2.38 -11.15
N ALA A 222 2.26 -1.12 -10.86
CA ALA A 222 1.18 -0.42 -11.57
C ALA A 222 1.52 -0.28 -13.07
N ILE A 223 2.70 0.28 -13.40
CA ILE A 223 3.12 0.50 -14.79
C ILE A 223 3.31 -0.83 -15.54
N VAL A 224 3.99 -1.80 -14.93
CA VAL A 224 4.17 -3.14 -15.52
C VAL A 224 2.82 -3.86 -15.66
N GLY A 225 1.90 -3.67 -14.71
CA GLY A 225 0.54 -4.19 -14.79
C GLY A 225 -0.25 -3.61 -15.96
N LEU A 226 -0.15 -2.30 -16.21
CA LEU A 226 -0.73 -1.63 -17.38
C LEU A 226 -0.16 -2.21 -18.68
N VAL A 227 1.18 -2.19 -18.84
CA VAL A 227 1.88 -2.65 -20.05
C VAL A 227 1.54 -4.10 -20.39
N ILE A 228 1.64 -5.04 -19.43
CA ILE A 228 1.35 -6.46 -19.69
C ILE A 228 -0.14 -6.69 -19.99
N THR A 229 -1.04 -5.88 -19.43
CA THR A 229 -2.47 -6.02 -19.74
C THR A 229 -2.76 -5.52 -21.16
N ASP A 230 -2.25 -4.34 -21.53
CA ASP A 230 -2.50 -3.76 -22.84
C ASP A 230 -1.87 -4.60 -23.97
N ALA A 231 -0.68 -5.15 -23.74
CA ALA A 231 -0.03 -6.10 -24.66
C ALA A 231 -0.86 -7.38 -24.93
N ALA A 232 -1.95 -7.61 -24.18
CA ALA A 232 -2.88 -8.72 -24.37
C ALA A 232 -4.33 -8.31 -24.73
N VAL A 233 -4.68 -7.01 -24.72
CA VAL A 233 -6.05 -6.54 -25.02
C VAL A 233 -6.15 -5.36 -25.99
N HIS A 234 -5.06 -4.61 -26.19
CA HIS A 234 -4.91 -3.46 -27.07
C HIS A 234 -6.06 -2.43 -26.94
N ARG A 235 -6.11 -1.75 -25.79
CA ARG A 235 -7.14 -0.77 -25.41
C ARG A 235 -6.62 0.56 -24.90
N ILE A 236 -5.31 0.69 -24.66
CA ILE A 236 -4.72 1.92 -24.13
C ILE A 236 -4.30 2.84 -25.29
N ASP A 237 -4.80 4.08 -25.26
CA ASP A 237 -4.15 5.16 -25.99
C ASP A 237 -2.94 5.64 -25.17
N TRP A 238 -1.75 5.39 -25.72
CA TRP A 238 -0.47 5.76 -25.10
C TRP A 238 -0.07 7.23 -25.32
N ALA A 239 -0.73 7.94 -26.25
CA ALA A 239 -0.54 9.37 -26.47
C ALA A 239 -1.54 10.23 -25.67
N ALA A 240 -2.65 9.65 -25.19
CA ALA A 240 -3.64 10.35 -24.39
C ALA A 240 -3.02 11.01 -23.14
N ILE A 241 -3.36 12.28 -22.91
CA ILE A 241 -2.87 13.08 -21.77
C ILE A 241 -3.16 12.39 -20.44
N GLY A 242 -4.32 11.73 -20.30
CA GLY A 242 -4.65 10.95 -19.10
C GLY A 242 -3.66 9.81 -18.82
N THR A 243 -3.35 9.01 -19.85
CA THR A 243 -2.34 7.95 -19.77
C THR A 243 -0.97 8.49 -19.37
N LEU A 244 -0.55 9.61 -19.96
CA LEU A 244 0.72 10.27 -19.61
C LEU A 244 0.73 10.78 -18.17
N CYS A 245 -0.35 11.41 -17.70
CA CYS A 245 -0.50 11.85 -16.31
C CYS A 245 -0.50 10.68 -15.31
N TRP A 246 -1.14 9.56 -15.66
CA TRP A 246 -1.17 8.35 -14.83
C TRP A 246 0.21 7.67 -14.76
N LEU A 247 0.90 7.56 -15.90
CA LEU A 247 2.29 7.08 -15.95
C LEU A 247 3.22 7.99 -15.13
N ALA A 248 3.08 9.31 -15.24
CA ALA A 248 3.86 10.27 -14.45
C ALA A 248 3.60 10.14 -12.94
N LEU A 249 2.35 9.93 -12.52
CA LEU A 249 1.97 9.70 -11.12
C LEU A 249 2.66 8.45 -10.55
N PHE A 250 2.55 7.30 -11.22
CA PHE A 250 3.14 6.05 -10.73
C PHE A 250 4.67 6.00 -10.88
N ALA A 251 5.23 6.67 -11.90
CA ALA A 251 6.67 6.84 -12.03
C ALA A 251 7.23 7.74 -10.91
N TRP A 252 6.55 8.84 -10.57
CA TRP A 252 6.92 9.72 -9.46
C TRP A 252 6.87 8.99 -8.11
N ILE A 253 5.81 8.21 -7.85
CA ILE A 253 5.71 7.34 -6.67
C ILE A 253 6.90 6.35 -6.63
N GLY A 254 7.19 5.67 -7.74
CA GLY A 254 8.29 4.70 -7.83
C GLY A 254 9.67 5.33 -7.60
N ILE A 255 9.97 6.43 -8.29
CA ILE A 255 11.21 7.20 -8.19
C ILE A 255 11.39 7.77 -6.78
N SER A 256 10.33 8.30 -6.17
CA SER A 256 10.33 8.73 -4.77
C SER A 256 10.68 7.57 -3.83
N GLY A 257 10.13 6.37 -4.09
CA GLY A 257 10.49 5.15 -3.38
C GLY A 257 11.99 4.80 -3.47
N VAL A 258 12.55 4.84 -4.69
CA VAL A 258 13.99 4.66 -4.95
C VAL A 258 14.84 5.68 -4.19
N PHE A 259 14.47 6.96 -4.19
CA PHE A 259 15.20 7.98 -3.44
C PHE A 259 15.12 7.79 -1.92
N LYS A 260 13.98 7.32 -1.38
CA LYS A 260 13.87 6.96 0.04
C LYS A 260 14.76 5.77 0.40
N LEU A 261 14.83 4.75 -0.44
CA LEU A 261 15.77 3.62 -0.29
C LEU A 261 17.23 4.11 -0.29
N PHE A 262 17.64 4.93 -1.25
CA PHE A 262 19.01 5.49 -1.29
C PHE A 262 19.34 6.41 -0.12
N ALA A 263 18.37 7.17 0.38
CA ALA A 263 18.54 7.95 1.60
C ALA A 263 18.80 7.02 2.80
N ALA A 264 17.95 6.00 2.97
CA ALA A 264 18.04 5.04 4.07
C ALA A 264 19.32 4.19 4.04
N THR A 265 19.85 3.82 2.86
CA THR A 265 21.10 3.07 2.73
C THR A 265 22.33 3.94 3.07
N ARG A 266 22.39 5.18 2.57
CA ARG A 266 23.53 6.08 2.84
C ARG A 266 23.74 6.44 4.31
N TYR A 267 22.69 6.35 5.16
CA TYR A 267 22.83 6.55 6.61
C TYR A 267 23.61 5.43 7.34
N PHE A 268 23.83 4.25 6.74
CA PHE A 268 24.72 3.24 7.36
C PHE A 268 26.19 3.61 7.18
N SER A 269 26.60 3.98 5.97
CA SER A 269 28.00 4.26 5.62
C SER A 269 28.62 5.38 6.46
N SER A 270 27.81 6.31 6.97
CA SER A 270 28.25 7.39 7.86
C SER A 270 28.31 7.02 9.35
N GLN A 271 27.84 5.84 9.75
CA GLN A 271 27.91 5.33 11.13
C GLN A 271 28.86 4.13 11.29
N SER A 272 29.31 3.52 10.18
CA SER A 272 30.37 2.50 10.17
C SER A 272 31.76 3.10 9.97
N ALA A 273 31.89 4.42 10.07
CA ALA A 273 33.11 5.20 9.82
C ALA A 273 33.39 6.21 10.96
N SER A 274 32.86 5.91 12.16
CA SER A 274 32.88 6.72 13.38
C SER A 274 32.90 5.82 14.60
#